data_AF-A0A5C5W1A5-F1
#
_entry.id   AF-A0A5C5W1A5-F1
#
_cell.length_a   1.000
_cell.length_b   1.000
_cell.length_c   1.000
_cell.angle_alpha   90.00
_cell.angle_beta   90.00
_cell.angle_gamma   90.00
#
_symmetry.space_group_name_H-M   'P 1'
#
loop_
_entity.id
_entity.type
_entity.pdbx_description
1 polymer ?
#
loop_
_entity_poly.entity_id
_entity_poly.type
_entity_poly.pdbx_seq_one_letter_code
_entity_poly.pdbx_strand_id
1 'polypeptide(L)'
;MTTEPKISREQQIRRRAQGAYGGHYGCCPICGYSEGPFNVLKENWFVCTEHRLRWCAGINVFDHLEGEWEAWEIIDRFLSKYREIPAMDAEIAEEEAGADER
;
A
#
# COMPACT_ATOMS: atom_id res chain seq x y z
N MET A 1 -0.69 15.83 19.14
CA MET A 1 -0.55 14.93 17.96
C MET A 1 0.82 15.20 17.38
N THR A 2 1.78 14.30 17.60
CA THR A 2 3.13 14.44 17.04
C THR A 2 3.05 14.15 15.54
N THR A 3 3.08 15.20 14.73
CA THR A 3 3.26 15.04 13.28
C THR A 3 4.69 14.59 13.06
N GLU A 4 4.88 13.31 12.77
CA GLU A 4 6.15 12.80 12.30
C GLU A 4 6.61 13.63 11.09
N PRO A 5 7.88 14.02 11.03
CA PRO A 5 8.37 14.88 9.97
C PRO A 5 8.23 14.16 8.62
N LYS A 6 7.33 14.68 7.77
CA LYS A 6 7.21 14.21 6.39
C LYS A 6 8.50 14.57 5.64
N ILE A 7 9.11 13.57 5.01
CA ILE A 7 10.28 13.77 4.14
C ILE A 7 9.87 14.51 2.86
N SER A 8 10.84 15.05 2.12
CA SER A 8 10.55 15.80 0.88
C SER A 8 9.87 14.91 -0.17
N ARG A 9 9.13 15.52 -1.12
CA ARG A 9 8.48 14.77 -2.21
C ARG A 9 9.46 13.94 -3.02
N GLU A 10 10.65 14.46 -3.31
CA GLU A 10 11.71 13.72 -4.00
C GLU A 10 12.22 12.53 -3.19
N GLN A 11 12.37 12.70 -1.87
CA GLN A 11 12.74 11.60 -0.98
C GLN A 11 11.65 10.53 -0.95
N GLN A 12 10.37 10.93 -0.88
CA GLN A 12 9.26 9.98 -0.98
C GLN A 12 9.29 9.22 -2.30
N ILE A 13 9.47 9.89 -3.45
CA ILE A 13 9.55 9.24 -4.76
C ILE A 13 10.65 8.18 -4.80
N ARG A 14 11.85 8.51 -4.29
CA ARG A 14 12.97 7.56 -4.20
C ARG A 14 12.62 6.35 -3.33
N ARG A 15 11.95 6.57 -2.20
CA ARG A 15 11.54 5.50 -1.28
C ARG A 15 10.42 4.63 -1.84
N ARG A 16 9.49 5.17 -2.63
CA ARG A 16 8.46 4.40 -3.34
C ARG A 16 9.08 3.37 -4.28
N ALA A 17 10.07 3.80 -5.06
CA ALA A 17 10.79 2.94 -5.99
C ALA A 17 11.55 1.78 -5.29
N GLN A 18 11.87 1.93 -4.00
CA GLN A 18 12.51 0.89 -3.18
C GLN A 18 11.51 -0.03 -2.47
N GLY A 19 10.23 0.36 -2.39
CA GLY A 19 9.19 -0.41 -1.74
C GLY A 19 8.69 -1.58 -2.58
N ALA A 20 7.81 -2.39 -1.99
CA ALA A 20 7.19 -3.53 -2.66
C ALA A 20 6.57 -3.13 -4.00
N TYR A 21 6.91 -3.87 -5.07
CA TYR A 21 6.49 -3.60 -6.45
C TYR A 21 6.68 -2.13 -6.89
N GLY A 22 7.74 -1.46 -6.43
CA GLY A 22 8.00 -0.06 -6.78
C GLY A 22 6.90 0.92 -6.34
N GLY A 23 6.05 0.52 -5.39
CA GLY A 23 4.95 1.33 -4.88
C GLY A 23 3.66 1.30 -5.70
N HIS A 24 3.53 0.39 -6.68
CA HIS A 24 2.32 0.28 -7.51
C HIS A 24 1.03 -0.05 -6.72
N TYR A 25 1.16 -0.67 -5.55
CA TYR A 25 0.03 -1.05 -4.67
C TYR A 25 -0.10 -0.11 -3.45
N GLY A 26 0.36 1.13 -3.61
CA GLY A 26 0.33 2.14 -2.56
C GLY A 26 1.58 2.11 -1.66
N CYS A 27 1.75 3.21 -0.93
CA CYS A 27 2.93 3.49 -0.14
C CYS A 27 2.55 4.23 1.14
N CYS A 28 3.44 4.20 2.13
CA CYS A 28 3.29 5.02 3.33
C CYS A 28 3.14 6.50 2.96
N PRO A 29 2.11 7.22 3.44
CA PRO A 29 1.94 8.65 3.16
C PRO A 29 2.98 9.54 3.85
N ILE A 30 3.79 8.98 4.76
CA ILE A 30 4.80 9.70 5.54
C ILE A 30 6.17 9.58 4.88
N CYS A 31 6.64 8.34 4.64
CA CYS A 31 7.95 8.10 4.05
C CYS A 31 7.96 7.54 2.62
N GLY A 32 6.82 7.17 2.06
CA GLY A 32 6.74 6.60 0.71
C GLY A 32 7.19 5.14 0.58
N TYR A 33 7.62 4.48 1.66
CA TYR A 33 8.03 3.07 1.60
C TYR A 33 6.84 2.10 1.80
N SER A 34 7.00 0.86 1.34
CA SER A 34 6.05 -0.24 1.53
C SER A 34 6.75 -1.59 1.55
N GLU A 35 6.22 -2.52 2.34
CA GLU A 35 6.57 -3.95 2.35
C GLU A 35 5.31 -4.78 2.11
N GLY A 36 5.46 -5.95 1.48
CA GLY A 36 4.35 -6.83 1.14
C GLY A 36 4.55 -7.58 -0.19
N PRO A 37 3.55 -8.35 -0.63
CA PRO A 37 2.23 -8.47 -0.02
C PRO A 37 2.24 -9.45 1.16
N PHE A 38 1.42 -9.16 2.16
CA PHE A 38 1.14 -10.04 3.30
C PHE A 38 -0.27 -10.56 3.13
N ASN A 39 -0.39 -11.76 2.58
CA ASN A 39 -1.68 -12.32 2.19
C ASN A 39 -2.42 -12.87 3.42
N VAL A 40 -3.65 -12.40 3.65
CA VAL A 40 -4.58 -13.00 4.60
C VAL A 40 -5.73 -13.56 3.78
N LEU A 41 -5.71 -14.88 3.57
CA LEU A 41 -6.59 -15.56 2.62
C LEU A 41 -6.47 -14.92 1.23
N LYS A 42 -7.49 -14.16 0.81
CA LYS A 42 -7.56 -13.49 -0.50
C LYS A 42 -7.22 -12.00 -0.45
N GLU A 43 -7.03 -11.44 0.74
CA GLU A 43 -6.72 -10.04 0.94
C GLU A 43 -5.22 -9.81 0.86
N ASN A 44 -4.81 -8.78 0.12
CA ASN A 44 -3.41 -8.49 -0.13
C ASN A 44 -3.00 -7.21 0.63
N TRP A 45 -2.38 -7.40 1.79
CA TRP A 45 -2.02 -6.32 2.69
C TRP A 45 -0.58 -5.83 2.47
N PHE A 46 -0.37 -4.54 2.66
CA PHE A 46 0.94 -3.91 2.65
C PHE A 46 1.14 -3.15 3.95
N VAL A 47 2.40 -3.01 4.36
CA VAL A 47 2.75 -2.31 5.60
C VAL A 47 3.88 -1.30 5.39
N CYS A 48 3.96 -0.36 6.31
CA CYS A 48 5.16 0.40 6.59
C CYS A 48 5.64 0.05 8.00
N THR A 49 6.77 -0.64 8.08
CA THR A 49 7.41 -1.05 9.34
C THR A 49 7.87 0.14 10.19
N GLU A 50 8.35 1.21 9.55
CA GLU A 50 8.80 2.44 10.24
C GLU A 50 7.67 3.17 10.95
N HIS A 51 6.55 3.40 10.26
CA HIS A 51 5.43 4.20 10.77
C HIS A 51 4.28 3.34 11.32
N ARG A 52 4.46 2.02 11.32
CA ARG A 52 3.48 1.02 11.77
C ARG A 52 2.09 1.21 11.17
N LEU A 53 2.05 1.44 9.85
CA LEU A 53 0.80 1.56 9.08
C LEU A 53 0.58 0.31 8.25
N ARG A 54 -0.68 -0.07 8.04
CA ARG A 54 -1.08 -1.10 7.07
C ARG A 54 -2.23 -0.62 6.19
N TRP A 55 -2.32 -1.14 4.97
CA TRP A 55 -3.43 -0.91 4.06
C TRP A 55 -3.67 -2.16 3.19
N CYS A 56 -4.92 -2.41 2.83
CA CYS A 56 -5.27 -3.47 1.88
C CYS A 56 -5.25 -2.89 0.47
N ALA A 57 -4.45 -3.47 -0.43
CA ALA A 57 -4.38 -3.04 -1.82
C ALA A 57 -5.53 -3.62 -2.67
N GLY A 58 -6.16 -4.70 -2.21
CA GLY A 58 -7.27 -5.34 -2.90
C GLY A 58 -7.47 -6.79 -2.48
N ILE A 59 -8.46 -7.43 -3.11
CA ILE A 59 -8.84 -8.81 -2.90
C ILE A 59 -8.67 -9.57 -4.21
N ASN A 60 -7.92 -10.69 -4.20
CA ASN A 60 -7.54 -11.46 -5.39
C ASN A 60 -6.79 -10.64 -6.45
N VAL A 61 -5.95 -9.68 -6.04
CA VAL A 61 -5.16 -8.88 -6.99
C VAL A 61 -3.86 -9.57 -7.43
N PHE A 62 -3.46 -10.64 -6.76
CA PHE A 62 -2.33 -11.49 -7.16
C PHE A 62 -2.79 -12.91 -7.43
N ASP A 63 -2.13 -13.58 -8.38
CA ASP A 63 -2.30 -15.02 -8.60
C ASP A 63 -1.81 -15.75 -7.35
N HIS A 64 -2.75 -16.30 -6.57
CA HIS A 64 -2.44 -17.00 -5.34
C HIS A 64 -1.70 -18.30 -5.64
N LEU A 65 -0.56 -18.52 -5.00
CA LEU A 65 0.11 -19.82 -5.03
C LEU A 65 -0.62 -20.77 -4.07
N GLU A 66 -0.91 -22.00 -4.52
CA GLU A 66 -1.46 -23.05 -3.65
C GLU A 66 -0.55 -23.24 -2.42
N GLY A 67 -1.12 -23.10 -1.21
CA GLY A 67 -0.42 -23.31 0.07
C GLY A 67 -0.11 -22.04 0.89
N GLU A 68 -0.17 -20.83 0.31
CA GLU A 68 0.07 -19.59 1.08
C GLU A 68 -0.96 -19.34 2.19
N TRP A 69 -2.13 -19.98 2.10
CA TRP A 69 -3.19 -19.82 3.08
C TRP A 69 -2.85 -20.45 4.42
N GLU A 70 -1.99 -21.47 4.50
CA GLU A 70 -1.73 -22.17 5.77
C GLU A 70 -1.09 -21.28 6.85
N ALA A 71 -0.46 -20.17 6.45
CA ALA A 71 0.18 -19.21 7.35
C ALA A 71 -0.70 -18.00 7.71
N TRP A 72 -1.97 -17.95 7.28
CA TRP A 72 -2.81 -16.75 7.39
C TRP A 72 -2.93 -16.24 8.84
N GLU A 73 -3.03 -17.14 9.84
CA GLU A 73 -3.14 -16.75 11.26
C GLU A 73 -1.88 -16.04 11.79
N ILE A 74 -0.71 -16.45 11.31
CA ILE A 74 0.57 -15.84 11.70
C ILE A 74 0.68 -14.45 11.06
N ILE A 75 0.27 -14.34 9.80
CA ILE A 75 0.27 -13.08 9.05
C ILE A 75 -0.73 -12.10 9.66
N ASP A 76 -1.96 -12.53 9.95
CA ASP A 76 -2.97 -11.70 10.60
C ASP A 76 -2.49 -11.17 11.96
N ARG A 77 -1.89 -12.04 12.78
CA ARG A 77 -1.27 -11.64 14.04
C ARG A 77 -0.13 -10.64 13.83
N PHE A 78 0.71 -10.80 12.82
CA PHE A 78 1.73 -9.81 12.47
C PHE A 78 1.10 -8.47 12.09
N LEU A 79 0.10 -8.48 11.22
CA LEU A 79 -0.60 -7.28 10.73
C LEU A 79 -1.36 -6.56 11.84
N SER A 80 -1.86 -7.24 12.87
CA SER A 80 -2.56 -6.63 14.01
C SER A 80 -1.71 -5.59 14.78
N LYS A 81 -0.39 -5.61 14.60
CA LYS A 81 0.56 -4.66 15.24
C LYS A 81 0.59 -3.29 14.55
N TYR A 82 -0.07 -3.17 13.40
CA TYR A 82 -0.05 -1.99 12.55
C TYR A 82 -1.40 -1.29 12.62
N ARG A 83 -1.38 0.05 12.61
CA ARG A 83 -2.59 0.85 12.46
C ARG A 83 -3.04 0.79 11.01
N GLU A 84 -4.27 0.34 10.81
CA GLU A 84 -4.89 0.36 9.49
C GLU A 84 -5.19 1.79 9.03
N ILE A 85 -4.91 2.05 7.76
CA ILE A 85 -5.32 3.26 7.06
C ILE A 85 -6.13 2.85 5.82
N PRO A 86 -7.12 3.64 5.41
CA PRO A 86 -7.80 3.40 4.15
C PRO A 86 -6.77 3.49 3.00
N ALA A 87 -6.97 2.67 1.97
CA ALA A 87 -6.38 2.97 0.68
C ALA A 87 -6.93 4.35 0.26
N MET A 88 -6.06 5.35 0.18
CA MET A 88 -6.48 6.66 -0.34
C MET A 88 -6.58 6.54 -1.84
N ASP A 89 -7.75 6.85 -2.38
CA ASP A 89 -7.94 6.99 -3.82
C ASP A 89 -6.90 7.98 -4.34
N ALA A 90 -6.05 7.53 -5.27
CA ALA A 90 -5.39 8.47 -6.14
C ALA A 90 -6.54 9.13 -6.89
N GLU A 91 -6.90 10.37 -6.55
CA GLU A 91 -7.85 11.15 -7.35
C GLU A 91 -7.40 10.99 -8.80
N ILE A 92 -8.16 10.22 -9.57
CA ILE A 92 -8.03 10.20 -11.01
C ILE A 92 -8.44 11.62 -11.37
N ALA A 93 -7.45 12.48 -11.57
CA ALA A 93 -7.68 13.69 -12.32
C ALA A 93 -8.16 13.19 -13.67
N GLU A 94 -9.48 13.15 -13.84
CA GLU A 94 -10.08 13.16 -15.16
C GLU A 94 -9.49 14.41 -15.82
N GLU A 95 -8.41 14.23 -16.58
CA GLU A 95 -8.11 15.14 -17.66
C GLU A 95 -9.38 15.14 -18.49
N GLU A 96 -10.14 16.24 -18.38
CA GLU A 96 -11.31 16.49 -19.21
C GLU A 96 -10.87 16.22 -20.64
N ALA A 97 -11.31 15.07 -21.17
CA ALA A 97 -11.17 14.75 -22.57
C ALA A 97 -11.88 15.89 -23.30
N GLY A 98 -11.08 16.75 -23.92
CA GLY A 98 -11.52 17.98 -24.53
C GLY A 98 -12.74 17.71 -25.40
N ALA A 99 -13.80 18.47 -25.13
CA ALA A 99 -14.91 18.62 -26.05
C ALA A 99 -14.36 19.13 -27.40
N ASP A 100 -14.25 18.24 -28.39
CA ASP A 100 -14.20 18.61 -29.80
C ASP A 100 -14.93 17.54 -30.62
N GLU A 101 -16.25 17.71 -30.74
CA GLU A 101 -16.99 17.23 -31.90
C GLU A 101 -17.93 18.36 -32.36
N ARG A 102 -17.32 19.24 -33.17
CA ARG A 102 -17.78 19.81 -34.44
C ARG A 102 -19.29 19.94 -34.73
#